data_AF-X1KBH9-F1
#
_entry.id   AF-X1KBH9-F1
#
_cell.length_a   1.000
_cell.length_b   1.000
_cell.length_c   1.000
_cell.angle_alpha   90.00
_cell.angle_beta   90.00
_cell.angle_gamma   90.00
#
_symmetry.space_group_name_H-M   'P 1'
#
loop_
_entity.id
_entity.type
_entity.pdbx_description
1 polymer ?
#
loop_
_entity_poly.entity_id
_entity_poly.type
_entity_poly.pdbx_seq_one_letter_code
_entity_poly.pdbx_strand_id
1 'polypeptide(L)'
;TGWCSGEKRAVAIVTDRGGRTAHAAIVSRELGIPCIVGTGQATKMLTDGQIISVDGAQGKVYEGKVEVEEETADISKENIKTKTRVYVNLAQPELVERVAARNVDGVGLLRAEFMVAQIGEHPSYMISQNRGNEFVDKLAEGIGAFAKAFNPRPVVYRTNDFKTNEY
;
A
#
# COMPACT_ATOMS: atom_id res chain seq x y z
N THR A 1 6.62 -19.90 -3.39
CA THR A 1 7.12 -18.51 -3.43
C THR A 1 6.75 -17.75 -4.70
N GLY A 2 6.13 -18.36 -5.73
CA GLY A 2 5.80 -17.67 -7.00
C GLY A 2 4.50 -16.86 -7.06
N TRP A 3 3.63 -16.90 -6.05
CA TRP A 3 2.30 -16.26 -6.10
C TRP A 3 2.32 -14.76 -5.77
N CYS A 4 3.25 -14.33 -4.91
CA CYS A 4 3.32 -12.97 -4.37
C CYS A 4 3.67 -11.91 -5.44
N SER A 5 4.42 -12.29 -6.49
CA SER A 5 4.72 -11.40 -7.62
C SER A 5 3.52 -11.18 -8.56
N GLY A 6 2.63 -12.17 -8.69
CA GLY A 6 1.39 -12.05 -9.44
C GLY A 6 0.35 -11.20 -8.72
N GLU A 7 0.18 -11.40 -7.42
CA GLU A 7 -0.80 -10.68 -6.57
C GLU A 7 -0.55 -9.16 -6.59
N LYS A 8 0.72 -8.73 -6.62
CA LYS A 8 1.07 -7.29 -6.70
C LYS A 8 0.72 -6.61 -8.02
N ARG A 9 0.53 -7.37 -9.11
CA ARG A 9 0.21 -6.84 -10.44
C ARG A 9 -1.30 -6.91 -10.75
N ALA A 10 -2.07 -7.59 -9.92
CA ALA A 10 -3.48 -7.82 -10.13
C ALA A 10 -4.32 -6.62 -9.65
N VAL A 11 -5.33 -6.25 -10.44
CA VAL A 11 -6.31 -5.22 -10.06
C VAL A 11 -7.44 -5.77 -9.18
N ALA A 12 -7.63 -7.09 -9.18
CA ALA A 12 -8.59 -7.81 -8.34
C ALA A 12 -8.16 -9.28 -8.22
N ILE A 13 -8.58 -9.95 -7.15
CA ILE A 13 -8.31 -11.39 -6.93
C ILE A 13 -9.61 -12.15 -6.70
N VAL A 14 -9.79 -13.26 -7.41
CA VAL A 14 -10.92 -14.19 -7.21
C VAL A 14 -10.36 -15.59 -7.02
N THR A 15 -10.71 -16.27 -5.92
CA THR A 15 -10.22 -17.62 -5.64
C THR A 15 -11.36 -18.61 -5.38
N ASP A 16 -11.24 -19.84 -5.89
CA ASP A 16 -12.22 -20.91 -5.63
C ASP A 16 -12.20 -21.39 -4.19
N ARG A 17 -11.03 -21.33 -3.55
CA ARG A 17 -10.79 -21.82 -2.19
C ARG A 17 -10.19 -20.73 -1.32
N GLY A 18 -10.45 -20.84 -0.03
CA GLY A 18 -9.94 -19.92 0.99
C GLY A 18 -11.06 -19.22 1.75
N GLY A 19 -10.81 -18.94 3.02
CA GLY A 19 -11.69 -18.15 3.87
C GLY A 19 -11.19 -16.72 4.03
N ARG A 20 -11.87 -15.95 4.88
CA ARG A 20 -11.52 -14.54 5.18
C ARG A 20 -10.08 -14.35 5.68
N THR A 21 -9.47 -15.41 6.22
CA THR A 21 -8.10 -15.47 6.76
C THR A 21 -7.10 -16.13 5.82
N ALA A 22 -7.49 -16.45 4.58
CA ALA A 22 -6.58 -17.03 3.59
C ALA A 22 -5.51 -16.02 3.15
N HIS A 23 -4.38 -16.52 2.64
CA HIS A 23 -3.28 -15.71 2.11
C HIS A 23 -3.75 -14.61 1.16
N ALA A 24 -4.53 -14.98 0.13
CA ALA A 24 -5.09 -14.04 -0.83
C ALA A 24 -5.92 -12.93 -0.16
N ALA A 25 -6.72 -13.26 0.85
CA ALA A 25 -7.57 -12.29 1.54
C ALA A 25 -6.78 -11.35 2.46
N ILE A 26 -5.65 -11.80 3.02
CA ILE A 26 -4.77 -10.95 3.85
C ILE A 26 -4.00 -10.00 2.94
N VAL A 27 -3.28 -10.54 1.95
CA VAL A 27 -2.47 -9.75 1.01
C VAL A 27 -3.31 -8.74 0.24
N SER A 28 -4.51 -9.12 -0.21
CA SER A 28 -5.38 -8.17 -0.92
C SER A 28 -5.81 -6.99 -0.06
N ARG A 29 -6.02 -7.18 1.24
CA ARG A 29 -6.35 -6.08 2.17
C ARG A 29 -5.17 -5.15 2.40
N GLU A 30 -3.96 -5.69 2.47
CA GLU A 30 -2.74 -4.89 2.59
C GLU A 30 -2.47 -4.08 1.32
N LEU A 31 -2.76 -4.66 0.14
CA LEU A 31 -2.61 -4.01 -1.16
C LEU A 31 -3.79 -3.09 -1.52
N GLY A 32 -4.90 -3.15 -0.79
CA GLY A 32 -6.10 -2.37 -1.06
C GLY A 32 -6.86 -2.78 -2.34
N ILE A 33 -6.66 -4.00 -2.82
CA ILE A 33 -7.32 -4.54 -4.02
C ILE A 33 -8.57 -5.36 -3.65
N PRO A 34 -9.65 -5.29 -4.44
CA PRO A 34 -10.85 -6.10 -4.22
C PRO A 34 -10.54 -7.59 -4.33
N CYS A 35 -11.04 -8.37 -3.38
CA CYS A 35 -10.77 -9.80 -3.29
C CYS A 35 -12.00 -10.60 -2.89
N ILE A 36 -12.28 -11.66 -3.65
CA ILE A 36 -13.34 -12.64 -3.37
C ILE A 36 -12.67 -14.00 -3.19
N VAL A 37 -12.93 -14.65 -2.06
CA VAL A 37 -12.36 -15.97 -1.74
C VAL A 37 -13.47 -16.98 -1.51
N GLY A 38 -13.23 -18.23 -1.92
CA GLY A 38 -14.15 -19.33 -1.67
C GLY A 38 -15.32 -19.42 -2.64
N THR A 39 -15.16 -18.98 -3.89
CA THR A 39 -16.23 -19.02 -4.90
C THR A 39 -16.62 -20.43 -5.34
N GLY A 40 -15.71 -21.41 -5.19
CA GLY A 40 -15.88 -22.81 -5.58
C GLY A 40 -15.94 -23.12 -7.09
N GLN A 41 -16.27 -22.14 -7.92
CA GLN A 41 -16.54 -22.31 -9.35
C GLN A 41 -15.98 -21.19 -10.24
N ALA A 42 -15.25 -20.21 -9.70
CA ALA A 42 -14.75 -19.09 -10.49
C ALA A 42 -13.82 -19.55 -11.62
N THR A 43 -12.89 -20.48 -11.36
CA THR A 43 -11.98 -20.97 -12.43
C THR A 43 -12.68 -21.76 -13.54
N LYS A 44 -13.92 -22.23 -13.30
CA LYS A 44 -14.72 -22.94 -14.30
C LYS A 44 -15.60 -22.00 -15.13
N MET A 45 -15.98 -20.86 -14.55
CA MET A 45 -16.87 -19.89 -15.18
C MET A 45 -16.12 -18.78 -15.91
N LEU A 46 -14.92 -18.44 -15.43
CA LEU A 46 -14.10 -17.38 -15.99
C LEU A 46 -13.12 -17.94 -17.01
N THR A 47 -12.98 -17.24 -18.15
CA THR A 47 -12.03 -17.62 -19.22
C THR A 47 -10.93 -16.58 -19.37
N ASP A 48 -9.76 -17.02 -19.84
CA ASP A 48 -8.63 -16.12 -20.09
C ASP A 48 -9.01 -15.01 -21.09
N GLY A 49 -8.65 -13.77 -20.77
CA GLY A 49 -8.99 -12.58 -21.57
C GLY A 49 -10.40 -12.04 -21.35
N GLN A 50 -11.24 -12.69 -20.54
CA GLN A 50 -12.56 -12.17 -20.18
C GLN A 50 -12.43 -10.93 -19.30
N ILE A 51 -13.11 -9.86 -19.69
CA ILE A 51 -13.18 -8.63 -18.90
C ILE A 51 -14.29 -8.81 -17.86
N ILE A 52 -13.91 -8.68 -16.58
CA ILE A 52 -14.82 -8.77 -15.44
C ILE A 52 -14.61 -7.62 -14.48
N SER A 53 -15.64 -7.33 -13.69
CA SER A 53 -15.59 -6.39 -12.57
C SER A 53 -15.85 -7.12 -11.27
N VAL A 54 -15.03 -6.85 -10.24
CA VAL A 54 -15.03 -7.60 -8.99
C VAL A 54 -15.41 -6.69 -7.83
N ASP A 55 -16.52 -6.99 -7.16
CA ASP A 55 -16.97 -6.31 -5.94
C ASP A 55 -16.60 -7.16 -4.72
N GLY A 56 -15.50 -6.78 -4.07
CA GLY A 56 -15.00 -7.44 -2.85
C GLY A 56 -15.84 -7.17 -1.59
N ALA A 57 -16.74 -6.18 -1.59
CA ALA A 57 -17.59 -5.87 -0.44
C ALA A 57 -18.83 -6.76 -0.40
N GLN A 58 -19.48 -6.95 -1.56
CA GLN A 58 -20.65 -7.83 -1.70
C GLN A 58 -20.28 -9.27 -2.08
N GLY A 59 -19.04 -9.51 -2.51
CA GLY A 59 -18.61 -10.82 -2.98
C GLY A 59 -19.20 -11.20 -4.34
N LYS A 60 -19.41 -10.22 -5.23
CA LYS A 60 -20.02 -10.41 -6.54
C LYS A 60 -19.03 -10.15 -7.68
N VAL A 61 -19.17 -10.92 -8.75
CA VAL A 61 -18.44 -10.73 -10.00
C VAL A 61 -19.44 -10.36 -11.08
N TYR A 62 -19.16 -9.30 -11.82
CA TYR A 62 -19.96 -8.81 -12.92
C TYR A 62 -19.21 -8.99 -14.23
N GLU A 63 -19.94 -9.24 -15.31
CA GLU A 63 -19.37 -9.31 -16.65
C GLU A 63 -19.14 -7.91 -17.22
N GLY A 64 -18.02 -7.73 -17.92
CA GLY A 64 -17.63 -6.46 -18.53
C GLY A 64 -16.89 -5.53 -17.58
N LYS A 65 -16.51 -4.37 -18.13
CA LYS A 65 -15.86 -3.29 -17.39
C LYS A 65 -16.94 -2.34 -16.87
N VAL A 66 -17.26 -2.47 -15.59
CA VAL A 66 -18.05 -1.48 -14.87
C VAL A 66 -17.10 -0.35 -14.54
N GLU A 67 -17.38 0.85 -15.06
CA GLU A 67 -16.68 2.04 -14.64
C GLU A 67 -17.12 2.35 -13.21
N VAL A 68 -16.23 2.05 -12.27
CA VAL A 68 -16.37 2.50 -10.90
C VAL A 68 -15.91 3.95 -10.90
N GLU A 69 -16.83 4.87 -10.66
CA GLU A 69 -16.44 6.22 -10.26
C GLU A 69 -15.66 6.05 -8.97
N GLU A 70 -14.37 6.44 -8.97
CA GLU A 70 -13.69 6.65 -7.71
C GLU A 70 -14.49 7.74 -6.98
N GLU A 71 -15.33 7.33 -6.03
CA GLU A 71 -15.82 8.22 -5.01
C GLU A 71 -14.58 8.71 -4.25
N THR A 72 -13.99 9.77 -4.79
CA THR A 72 -13.29 10.77 -4.01
C THR A 72 -14.36 11.34 -3.11
N ALA A 73 -14.66 10.61 -2.02
CA ALA A 73 -15.51 11.12 -0.97
C ALA A 73 -14.90 12.49 -0.64
N ASP A 74 -15.63 13.53 -1.03
CA ASP A 74 -15.34 14.91 -0.69
C ASP A 74 -15.73 15.01 0.78
N ILE A 75 -14.92 14.36 1.62
CA ILE A 75 -15.11 14.35 3.06
C ILE A 75 -14.90 15.81 3.42
N SER A 76 -16.01 16.50 3.68
CA SER A 76 -16.05 17.88 4.14
C SER A 76 -14.85 18.12 5.05
N LYS A 77 -14.02 19.13 4.71
CA LYS A 77 -12.87 19.59 5.50
C LYS A 77 -13.30 20.20 6.85
N GLU A 78 -14.36 19.68 7.46
CA GLU A 78 -14.69 19.99 8.83
C GLU A 78 -13.52 19.48 9.67
N ASN A 79 -12.85 20.44 10.28
CA ASN A 79 -11.74 20.20 11.16
C ASN A 79 -12.32 19.65 12.47
N ILE A 80 -12.65 18.36 12.46
CA ILE A 80 -13.25 17.67 13.60
C ILE A 80 -12.20 17.66 14.72
N LYS A 81 -12.39 18.51 15.72
CA LYS A 81 -11.49 18.60 16.86
C LYS A 81 -11.80 17.47 17.85
N THR A 82 -11.08 16.37 17.72
CA THR A 82 -11.12 15.25 18.65
C THR A 82 -10.27 15.53 19.90
N LYS A 83 -10.57 14.89 21.03
CA LYS A 83 -9.69 14.90 22.21
C LYS A 83 -8.38 14.13 21.97
N THR A 84 -8.47 13.07 21.16
CA THR A 84 -7.36 12.18 20.81
C THR A 84 -6.85 12.55 19.42
N ARG A 85 -5.52 12.69 19.28
CA ARG A 85 -4.90 12.96 17.99
C ARG A 85 -4.98 11.74 17.08
N VAL A 86 -5.32 11.95 15.82
CA VAL A 86 -5.42 10.93 14.79
C VAL A 86 -4.17 10.96 13.92
N TYR A 87 -3.28 10.00 14.18
CA TYR A 87 -2.07 9.81 13.40
C TYR A 87 -2.23 8.66 12.41
N VAL A 88 -1.54 8.76 11.27
CA VAL A 88 -1.52 7.70 10.26
C VAL A 88 -0.21 6.93 10.25
N ASN A 89 -0.29 5.68 9.84
CA ASN A 89 0.87 4.86 9.49
C ASN A 89 1.04 4.94 7.97
N LEU A 90 2.21 5.41 7.52
CA LEU A 90 2.50 5.60 6.11
C LEU A 90 3.90 5.08 5.78
N ALA A 91 4.07 4.60 4.56
CA ALA A 91 5.34 4.08 4.08
C ALA A 91 5.58 4.35 2.57
N GLN A 92 4.49 4.56 1.82
CA GLN A 92 4.51 4.75 0.38
C GLN A 92 4.46 6.25 0.04
N PRO A 93 5.44 6.79 -0.70
CA PRO A 93 5.46 8.19 -1.12
C PRO A 93 4.24 8.57 -1.96
N GLU A 94 3.70 7.66 -2.77
CA GLU A 94 2.61 7.92 -3.72
C GLU A 94 1.29 8.26 -3.01
N LEU A 95 1.10 7.74 -1.79
CA LEU A 95 -0.10 7.99 -0.99
C LEU A 95 0.01 9.26 -0.15
N VAL A 96 1.18 9.91 -0.11
CA VAL A 96 1.47 10.97 0.86
C VAL A 96 0.57 12.18 0.66
N GLU A 97 0.35 12.62 -0.59
CA GLU A 97 -0.46 13.80 -0.90
C GLU A 97 -1.93 13.54 -0.60
N ARG A 98 -2.44 12.36 -1.01
CA ARG A 98 -3.82 11.94 -0.78
C ARG A 98 -4.15 11.86 0.70
N VAL A 99 -3.23 11.34 1.51
CA VAL A 99 -3.45 11.19 2.96
C VAL A 99 -3.21 12.50 3.69
N ALA A 100 -2.24 13.31 3.26
CA ALA A 100 -2.02 14.65 3.80
C ALA A 100 -3.23 15.57 3.59
N ALA A 101 -4.00 15.38 2.52
CA ALA A 101 -5.24 16.12 2.25
C ALA A 101 -6.42 15.76 3.19
N ARG A 102 -6.33 14.63 3.92
CA ARG A 102 -7.37 14.20 4.87
C ARG A 102 -7.23 14.91 6.22
N ASN A 103 -8.29 14.84 7.02
CA ASN A 103 -8.30 15.36 8.39
C ASN A 103 -7.48 14.45 9.33
N VAL A 104 -6.16 14.59 9.27
CA VAL A 104 -5.18 13.83 10.06
C VAL A 104 -4.19 14.78 10.73
N ASP A 105 -3.84 14.48 11.98
CA ASP A 105 -2.97 15.30 12.82
C ASP A 105 -1.47 15.11 12.53
N GLY A 106 -1.10 14.12 11.72
CA GLY A 106 0.28 13.85 11.31
C GLY A 106 0.55 12.37 10.99
N VAL A 107 1.82 12.01 10.88
CA VAL A 107 2.27 10.62 10.72
C VAL A 107 2.82 10.11 12.04
N GLY A 108 2.21 9.06 12.58
CA GLY A 108 2.61 8.46 13.85
C GLY A 108 3.64 7.35 13.69
N LEU A 109 3.74 6.78 12.49
CA LEU A 109 4.73 5.78 12.14
C LEU A 109 5.03 5.86 10.64
N LEU A 110 6.17 6.47 10.31
CA LEU A 110 6.78 6.38 9.00
C LEU A 110 7.75 5.19 8.96
N ARG A 111 7.46 4.23 8.09
CA ARG A 111 8.26 3.02 7.89
C ARG A 111 9.33 3.24 6.82
N ALA A 112 10.60 3.10 7.20
CA ALA A 112 11.75 3.31 6.32
C ALA A 112 11.95 2.19 5.28
N GLU A 113 11.38 1.00 5.55
CA GLU A 113 11.67 -0.24 4.84
C GLU A 113 11.31 -0.13 3.35
N PHE A 114 10.19 0.50 3.02
CA PHE A 114 9.79 0.70 1.62
C PHE A 114 10.73 1.65 0.89
N MET A 115 11.17 2.73 1.53
CA MET A 115 12.13 3.68 0.94
C MET A 115 13.47 2.99 0.68
N VAL A 116 13.95 2.19 1.65
CA VAL A 116 15.20 1.42 1.51
C VAL A 116 15.07 0.34 0.43
N ALA A 117 13.95 -0.37 0.36
CA ALA A 117 13.73 -1.39 -0.66
C ALA A 117 13.68 -0.81 -2.08
N GLN A 118 13.16 0.42 -2.26
CA GLN A 118 13.16 1.11 -3.55
C GLN A 118 14.56 1.54 -4.01
N ILE A 119 15.53 1.67 -3.11
CA ILE A 119 16.93 1.93 -3.48
C ILE A 119 17.53 0.72 -4.21
N GLY A 120 17.07 -0.50 -3.89
CA GLY A 120 17.39 -1.73 -4.63
C GLY A 120 18.79 -2.30 -4.41
N GLU A 121 19.61 -1.67 -3.57
CA GLU A 121 20.97 -2.11 -3.24
C GLU A 121 21.18 -2.17 -1.71
N HIS A 122 21.87 -3.20 -1.22
CA HIS A 122 22.15 -3.35 0.20
C HIS A 122 23.04 -2.19 0.72
N PRO A 123 22.72 -1.53 1.85
CA PRO A 123 23.48 -0.38 2.35
C PRO A 123 24.97 -0.67 2.58
N SER A 124 25.30 -1.81 3.20
CA SER A 124 26.71 -2.24 3.37
C SER A 124 27.45 -2.41 2.04
N TYR A 125 26.77 -2.83 0.97
CA TYR A 125 27.37 -2.93 -0.36
C TYR A 125 27.67 -1.53 -0.90
N MET A 126 26.69 -0.62 -0.86
CA MET A 126 26.85 0.79 -1.26
C MET A 126 27.99 1.47 -0.51
N ILE A 127 28.11 1.24 0.81
CA ILE A 127 29.19 1.79 1.64
C ILE A 127 30.55 1.23 1.20
N SER A 128 30.65 -0.08 0.93
CA SER A 128 31.92 -0.68 0.47
C SER A 128 32.39 -0.17 -0.89
N GLN A 129 31.46 0.31 -1.73
CA GLN A 129 31.72 0.94 -3.02
C GLN A 129 31.93 2.46 -2.93
N ASN A 130 32.08 3.03 -1.71
CA ASN A 130 32.13 4.48 -1.47
C ASN A 130 30.89 5.26 -1.98
N ARG A 131 29.74 4.60 -2.17
CA ARG A 131 28.45 5.16 -2.58
C ARG A 131 27.52 5.46 -1.39
N GLY A 132 28.09 5.61 -0.19
CA GLY A 132 27.31 5.88 1.04
C GLY A 132 26.50 7.18 0.98
N ASN A 133 27.06 8.23 0.38
CA ASN A 133 26.35 9.51 0.22
C ASN A 133 25.12 9.38 -0.69
N GLU A 134 25.21 8.61 -1.77
CA GLU A 134 24.08 8.34 -2.67
C GLU A 134 22.91 7.69 -1.93
N PHE A 135 23.20 6.78 -0.99
CA PHE A 135 22.18 6.16 -0.15
C PHE A 135 21.52 7.18 0.78
N VAL A 136 22.31 8.04 1.41
CA VAL A 136 21.81 9.11 2.30
C VAL A 136 20.92 10.08 1.53
N ASP A 137 21.33 10.50 0.34
CA ASP A 137 20.59 11.44 -0.50
C ASP A 137 19.22 10.88 -0.90
N LYS A 138 19.17 9.62 -1.35
CA LYS A 138 17.91 8.94 -1.71
C LYS A 138 16.97 8.79 -0.51
N LEU A 139 17.51 8.45 0.66
CA LEU A 139 16.71 8.33 1.88
C LEU A 139 16.19 9.70 2.34
N ALA A 140 17.02 10.74 2.25
CA ALA A 140 16.66 12.11 2.59
C ALA A 140 15.58 12.67 1.67
N GLU A 141 15.65 12.37 0.36
CA GLU A 141 14.61 12.73 -0.61
C GLU A 141 13.28 12.06 -0.25
N GLY A 142 13.30 10.75 0.04
CA GLY A 142 12.13 9.98 0.46
C GLY A 142 11.48 10.57 1.71
N ILE A 143 12.25 10.80 2.77
CA ILE A 143 11.76 11.42 4.03
C ILE A 143 11.28 12.86 3.80
N GLY A 144 11.99 13.61 2.94
CA GLY A 144 11.68 14.98 2.59
C GLY A 144 10.30 15.15 1.96
N ALA A 145 9.87 14.18 1.14
CA ALA A 145 8.52 14.16 0.57
C ALA A 145 7.43 14.11 1.67
N PHE A 146 7.60 13.26 2.68
CA PHE A 146 6.69 13.19 3.82
C PHE A 146 6.71 14.47 4.66
N ALA A 147 7.90 14.99 4.97
CA ALA A 147 8.04 16.22 5.75
C ALA A 147 7.35 17.41 5.05
N LYS A 148 7.53 17.55 3.74
CA LYS A 148 6.91 18.61 2.94
C LYS A 148 5.39 18.49 2.90
N ALA A 149 4.86 17.29 2.68
CA ALA A 149 3.42 17.05 2.58
C ALA A 149 2.68 17.25 3.92
N PHE A 150 3.34 16.93 5.04
CA PHE A 150 2.72 17.02 6.35
C PHE A 150 2.94 18.36 7.06
N ASN A 151 3.91 19.19 6.67
CA ASN A 151 4.19 20.50 7.28
C ASN A 151 2.91 21.35 7.50
N PRO A 152 2.61 21.84 8.73
CA PRO A 152 3.43 21.83 9.96
C PRO A 152 3.17 20.65 10.92
N ARG A 153 2.44 19.61 10.48
CA ARG A 153 2.11 18.43 11.28
C ARG A 153 3.35 17.55 11.50
N PRO A 154 3.47 16.89 12.67
CA PRO A 154 4.60 16.03 12.97
C PRO A 154 4.62 14.77 12.11
N VAL A 155 5.84 14.30 11.82
CA VAL A 155 6.13 13.03 11.17
C VAL A 155 7.06 12.24 12.08
N VAL A 156 6.58 11.13 12.63
CA VAL A 156 7.37 10.24 13.50
C VAL A 156 8.01 9.17 12.64
N TYR A 157 9.32 9.27 12.47
CA TYR A 157 10.13 8.32 11.72
C TYR A 157 10.58 7.16 12.61
N ARG A 158 10.35 5.92 12.15
CA ARG A 158 10.97 4.73 12.73
C ARG A 158 12.17 4.35 11.88
N THR A 159 13.33 4.19 12.53
CA THR A 159 14.54 3.71 11.89
C THR A 159 14.33 2.32 11.29
N ASN A 160 15.18 1.98 10.33
CA ASN A 160 15.09 0.72 9.61
C ASN A 160 15.09 -0.49 10.56
N ASP A 161 14.08 -1.35 10.42
CA ASP A 161 13.87 -2.58 11.20
C ASP A 161 14.26 -3.84 10.39
N PHE A 162 14.79 -3.69 9.17
CA PHE A 162 15.25 -4.82 8.37
C PHE A 162 16.37 -5.57 9.07
N LYS A 163 16.20 -6.89 9.18
CA LYS A 163 17.30 -7.78 9.52
C LYS A 163 18.24 -7.91 8.32
N THR A 164 19.50 -8.23 8.56
CA THR A 164 20.53 -8.38 7.51
C THR A 164 20.14 -9.39 6.43
N ASN A 165 19.25 -10.34 6.73
CA ASN A 165 18.75 -11.36 5.80
C ASN A 165 17.47 -10.95 5.04
N GLU A 166 16.96 -9.73 5.23
CA GLU A 166 15.71 -9.22 4.63
C GLU A 166 15.93 -8.13 3.57
N TYR A 167 17.21 -7.81 3.29
CA TYR A 167 17.63 -6.89 2.23
C TYR A 167 17.72 -7.57 0.85
#